data_AF-W4PYG7-F1
#
_entry.id   AF-W4PYG7-F1
#
_cell.length_a   1.000
_cell.length_b   1.000
_cell.length_c   1.000
_cell.angle_alpha   90.00
_cell.angle_beta   90.00
_cell.angle_gamma   90.00
#
_symmetry.space_group_name_H-M   'P 1'
#
loop_
_entity.id
_entity.type
_entity.pdbx_description
1 polymer ?
#
loop_
_entity_poly.entity_id
_entity_poly.type
_entity_poly.pdbx_seq_one_letter_code
_entity_poly.pdbx_strand_id
1 'polypeptide(L)'
;MKVKKSLNFIYEKEDFLLRQFNICKKHVHSALEGIYETVIWLRSSIFKNVINDLTCYITDEPINFPGELAIDDVETFEPVIYINIMSITECFQNKEYTIDLKQDHATSFEYASFVLLHEVGHYVHALIGGSGKDKKERLYDYFDKGEYYYERFLDSMTDGTSHKEKKKYRNIPHEKAADNFARQYVNLICLNNNGEY
;
A
#
# COMPACT_ATOMS: atom_id res chain seq x y z
N MET A 1 3.38 3.80 14.89
CA MET A 1 2.52 2.92 14.08
C MET A 1 1.96 1.77 14.90
N LYS A 2 0.65 1.76 15.12
CA LYS A 2 -0.11 0.65 15.72
C LYS A 2 -0.50 -0.35 14.63
N VAL A 3 -0.58 -1.64 14.93
CA VAL A 3 -1.07 -2.66 13.98
C VAL A 3 -2.33 -3.31 14.52
N LYS A 4 -3.38 -3.36 13.70
CA LYS A 4 -4.64 -4.08 13.94
C LYS A 4 -4.78 -5.14 12.84
N LYS A 5 -5.43 -6.27 13.14
CA LYS A 5 -5.59 -7.39 12.18
C LYS A 5 -7.03 -7.88 12.18
N SER A 6 -7.58 -8.12 10.99
CA SER A 6 -8.83 -8.87 10.76
C SER A 6 -8.56 -9.90 9.68
N LEU A 7 -8.20 -11.11 10.11
CA LEU A 7 -7.73 -12.17 9.21
C LEU A 7 -8.63 -13.39 9.41
N ASN A 8 -9.53 -13.62 8.47
CA ASN A 8 -10.52 -14.69 8.48
C ASN A 8 -10.22 -15.74 7.41
N PHE A 9 -9.92 -15.31 6.18
CA PHE A 9 -9.75 -16.17 5.01
C PHE A 9 -8.36 -16.77 4.88
N ILE A 10 -7.29 -16.13 5.36
CA ILE A 10 -5.91 -16.66 5.18
C ILE A 10 -5.69 -18.05 5.81
N TYR A 11 -6.53 -18.43 6.78
CA TYR A 11 -6.45 -19.71 7.47
C TYR A 11 -7.15 -20.84 6.71
N GLU A 12 -7.93 -20.51 5.68
CA GLU A 12 -8.63 -21.48 4.84
C GLU A 12 -7.67 -22.41 4.09
N LYS A 13 -8.23 -23.50 3.57
CA LYS A 13 -7.49 -24.46 2.75
C LYS A 13 -7.09 -23.83 1.42
N GLU A 14 -5.96 -24.25 0.87
CA GLU A 14 -5.47 -23.74 -0.42
C GLU A 14 -6.50 -23.94 -1.55
N ASP A 15 -7.17 -25.09 -1.60
CA ASP A 15 -8.24 -25.36 -2.57
C ASP A 15 -9.43 -24.39 -2.46
N PHE A 16 -9.69 -23.85 -1.27
CA PHE A 16 -10.74 -22.84 -1.09
C PHE A 16 -10.27 -21.49 -1.63
N LEU A 17 -9.08 -21.05 -1.23
CA LEU A 17 -8.48 -19.79 -1.70
C LEU A 17 -8.34 -19.74 -3.22
N LEU A 18 -7.88 -20.83 -3.82
CA LEU A 18 -7.73 -20.94 -5.27
C LEU A 18 -9.09 -20.91 -5.99
N ARG A 19 -10.10 -21.62 -5.49
CA ARG A 19 -11.42 -21.68 -6.17
C ARG A 19 -12.22 -20.40 -6.03
N GLN A 20 -12.18 -19.74 -4.87
CA GLN A 20 -13.00 -18.56 -4.59
C GLN A 20 -12.34 -17.25 -5.03
N PHE A 21 -11.01 -17.15 -4.89
CA PHE A 21 -10.28 -15.90 -5.09
C PHE A 21 -9.16 -16.02 -6.11
N ASN A 22 -8.91 -17.22 -6.66
CA ASN A 22 -7.82 -17.47 -7.63
C ASN A 22 -6.42 -17.09 -7.10
N ILE A 23 -6.19 -17.24 -5.80
CA ILE A 23 -4.89 -16.94 -5.18
C ILE A 23 -4.22 -18.18 -4.55
N CYS A 24 -2.88 -18.18 -4.53
CA CYS A 24 -2.08 -19.24 -3.93
C CYS A 24 -1.70 -18.91 -2.48
N LYS A 25 -1.86 -19.89 -1.59
CA LYS A 25 -1.59 -19.73 -0.15
C LYS A 25 -0.15 -19.35 0.16
N LYS A 26 0.82 -19.87 -0.61
CA LYS A 26 2.24 -19.49 -0.46
C LYS A 26 2.50 -18.00 -0.68
N HIS A 27 1.76 -17.37 -1.60
CA HIS A 27 1.93 -15.95 -1.91
C HIS A 27 1.28 -15.08 -0.83
N VAL A 28 0.12 -15.50 -0.30
CA VAL A 28 -0.52 -14.88 0.87
C VAL A 28 0.44 -14.82 2.07
N HIS A 29 1.09 -15.94 2.40
CA HIS A 29 2.05 -15.98 3.51
C HIS A 29 3.26 -15.07 3.26
N SER A 30 3.84 -15.13 2.06
CA SER A 30 4.97 -14.28 1.68
C SER A 30 4.61 -12.78 1.68
N ALA A 31 3.41 -12.41 1.24
CA ALA A 31 2.92 -11.04 1.32
C ALA A 31 2.74 -10.58 2.77
N LEU A 32 2.17 -11.44 3.62
CA LEU A 32 2.00 -11.14 5.04
C LEU A 32 3.34 -10.90 5.75
N GLU A 33 4.36 -11.71 5.44
CA GLU A 33 5.73 -11.51 5.91
C GLU A 33 6.30 -10.16 5.44
N GLY A 34 6.12 -9.82 4.15
CA GLY A 34 6.52 -8.52 3.58
C GLY A 34 5.93 -7.33 4.32
N ILE A 35 4.65 -7.42 4.68
CA ILE A 35 3.96 -6.38 5.46
C ILE A 35 4.57 -6.24 6.85
N TYR A 36 4.79 -7.35 7.58
CA TYR A 36 5.37 -7.28 8.92
C TYR A 36 6.78 -6.72 8.94
N GLU A 37 7.64 -7.17 8.02
CA GLU A 37 9.02 -6.67 7.94
C GLU A 37 9.05 -5.18 7.58
N THR A 38 8.14 -4.74 6.72
CA THR A 38 7.96 -3.31 6.42
C THR A 38 7.56 -2.53 7.67
N VAL A 39 6.62 -3.03 8.47
CA VAL A 39 6.23 -2.39 9.74
C VAL A 39 7.41 -2.33 10.72
N ILE A 40 8.19 -3.41 10.84
CA ILE A 40 9.37 -3.47 11.71
C ILE A 40 10.39 -2.43 11.27
N TRP A 41 10.74 -2.40 9.99
CA TRP A 41 11.66 -1.43 9.43
C TRP A 41 11.16 0.01 9.62
N LEU A 42 9.89 0.29 9.34
CA LEU A 42 9.30 1.61 9.52
C LEU A 42 9.41 2.09 10.99
N ARG A 43 9.20 1.20 11.95
CA ARG A 43 9.31 1.49 13.40
C ARG A 43 10.75 1.72 13.88
N SER A 44 11.77 1.27 13.13
CA SER A 44 13.19 1.49 13.43
C SER A 44 13.86 2.54 12.53
N SER A 45 13.21 2.92 11.42
CA SER A 45 13.70 3.88 10.45
C SER A 45 13.63 5.34 10.94
N ILE A 46 14.16 6.24 10.10
CA ILE A 46 14.03 7.70 10.27
C ILE A 46 12.57 8.18 10.31
N PHE A 47 11.62 7.38 9.80
CA PHE A 47 10.21 7.72 9.74
C PHE A 47 9.46 7.44 11.05
N LYS A 48 10.08 6.74 12.02
CA LYS A 48 9.43 6.30 13.27
C LYS A 48 8.58 7.38 13.95
N ASN A 49 9.12 8.59 14.05
CA ASN A 49 8.45 9.71 14.71
C ASN A 49 7.34 10.34 13.87
N VAL A 50 7.44 10.23 12.55
CA VAL A 50 6.44 10.74 11.60
C VAL A 50 5.20 9.84 11.62
N ILE A 51 5.40 8.53 11.66
CA ILE A 51 4.34 7.51 11.56
C ILE A 51 3.82 7.03 12.93
N ASN A 52 4.13 7.75 14.01
CA ASN A 52 3.87 7.25 15.36
C ASN A 52 2.38 7.07 15.65
N ASP A 53 1.54 7.93 15.10
CA ASP A 53 0.08 7.99 15.17
C ASP A 53 -0.66 7.21 14.08
N LEU A 54 0.05 6.69 13.08
CA LEU A 54 -0.57 5.83 12.05
C LEU A 54 -1.05 4.51 12.64
N THR A 55 -2.25 4.09 12.29
CA THR A 55 -2.72 2.71 12.46
C THR A 55 -2.65 1.97 11.15
N CYS A 56 -1.99 0.81 11.11
CA CYS A 56 -2.01 -0.11 9.99
C CYS A 56 -3.02 -1.24 10.29
N TYR A 57 -4.08 -1.33 9.50
CA TYR A 57 -5.09 -2.36 9.57
C TYR A 57 -4.83 -3.39 8.48
N ILE A 58 -4.43 -4.60 8.88
CA ILE A 58 -4.16 -5.71 7.95
C ILE A 58 -5.41 -6.58 7.86
N THR A 59 -5.97 -6.71 6.67
CA THR A 59 -7.21 -7.47 6.42
C THR A 59 -7.06 -8.48 5.29
N ASP A 60 -7.95 -9.47 5.28
CA ASP A 60 -8.15 -10.40 4.16
C ASP A 60 -9.60 -10.44 3.68
N GLU A 61 -10.40 -9.45 4.08
CA GLU A 61 -11.78 -9.30 3.61
C GLU A 61 -11.81 -9.04 2.09
N PRO A 62 -12.85 -9.47 1.36
CA PRO A 62 -12.90 -9.33 -0.10
C PRO A 62 -13.20 -7.89 -0.52
N ILE A 63 -12.20 -7.02 -0.46
CA ILE A 63 -12.23 -5.62 -0.91
C ILE A 63 -11.28 -5.42 -2.09
N ASN A 64 -11.61 -4.49 -3.00
CA ASN A 64 -10.96 -4.39 -4.31
C ASN A 64 -9.71 -3.48 -4.34
N PHE A 65 -9.05 -3.21 -3.21
CA PHE A 65 -7.82 -2.42 -3.19
C PHE A 65 -6.71 -3.11 -2.36
N PRO A 66 -5.45 -3.07 -2.82
CA PRO A 66 -4.32 -3.67 -2.10
C PRO A 66 -3.88 -2.85 -0.89
N GLY A 67 -4.04 -1.52 -0.96
CA GLY A 67 -3.72 -0.56 0.08
C GLY A 67 -4.58 0.69 -0.06
N GLU A 68 -4.88 1.33 1.07
CA GLU A 68 -5.54 2.64 1.10
C GLU A 68 -5.16 3.38 2.37
N LEU A 69 -4.74 4.63 2.23
CA LEU A 69 -4.66 5.59 3.32
C LEU A 69 -5.99 6.34 3.46
N ALA A 70 -6.64 6.15 4.60
CA ALA A 70 -7.85 6.84 5.00
C ALA A 70 -7.63 7.72 6.24
N ILE A 71 -8.51 8.69 6.44
CA ILE A 71 -8.58 9.52 7.64
C ILE A 71 -9.90 9.21 8.33
N ASP A 72 -9.83 8.57 9.50
CA ASP A 72 -10.99 8.47 10.38
C ASP A 72 -11.06 9.75 11.22
N ASP A 73 -12.13 10.52 11.10
CA ASP A 73 -12.30 11.78 11.81
C ASP A 73 -13.64 11.91 12.55
N VAL A 74 -14.36 10.79 12.73
CA VAL A 74 -15.70 10.78 13.36
C VAL A 74 -15.64 11.17 14.84
N GLU A 75 -14.66 10.64 15.60
CA GLU A 75 -14.47 10.97 17.01
C GLU A 75 -13.07 11.54 17.30
N THR A 76 -12.04 10.92 16.73
CA THR A 76 -10.65 11.35 16.85
C THR A 76 -9.98 11.25 15.50
N PHE A 77 -9.23 12.28 15.10
CA PHE A 77 -8.40 12.24 13.90
C PHE A 77 -7.37 11.09 14.00
N GLU A 78 -7.62 10.00 13.28
CA GLU A 78 -6.77 8.82 13.21
C GLU A 78 -6.47 8.53 11.73
N PRO A 79 -5.23 8.75 11.26
CA PRO A 79 -4.83 8.30 9.94
C PRO A 79 -4.64 6.77 9.97
N VAL A 80 -5.36 6.08 9.08
CA VAL A 80 -5.40 4.62 9.01
C VAL A 80 -4.95 4.16 7.63
N ILE A 81 -3.99 3.24 7.60
CA ILE A 81 -3.62 2.51 6.38
C ILE A 81 -4.30 1.15 6.43
N TYR A 82 -5.22 0.91 5.50
CA TYR A 82 -5.80 -0.40 5.25
C TYR A 82 -4.91 -1.16 4.26
N ILE A 83 -4.55 -2.39 4.58
CA ILE A 83 -3.78 -3.29 3.72
C ILE A 83 -4.56 -4.57 3.53
N ASN A 84 -4.84 -4.93 2.28
CA ASN A 84 -5.52 -6.16 1.95
C ASN A 84 -4.56 -7.22 1.39
N ILE A 85 -4.34 -8.31 2.12
CA ILE A 85 -3.40 -9.34 1.70
C ILE A 85 -3.92 -10.13 0.49
N MET A 86 -5.23 -10.34 0.39
CA MET A 86 -5.84 -11.06 -0.73
C MET A 86 -5.64 -10.28 -2.03
N SER A 87 -5.96 -8.99 -2.02
CA SER A 87 -5.83 -8.11 -3.19
C SER A 87 -4.37 -7.87 -3.56
N ILE A 88 -3.46 -7.76 -2.58
CA ILE A 88 -2.01 -7.74 -2.85
C ILE A 88 -1.58 -9.03 -3.57
N THR A 89 -2.04 -10.18 -3.09
CA THR A 89 -1.67 -11.48 -3.66
C THR A 89 -2.19 -11.64 -5.08
N GLU A 90 -3.43 -11.22 -5.33
CA GLU A 90 -4.03 -11.19 -6.65
C GLU A 90 -3.25 -10.27 -7.60
N CYS A 91 -2.98 -9.02 -7.19
CA CYS A 91 -2.18 -8.06 -7.96
C CYS A 91 -0.78 -8.59 -8.28
N PHE A 92 -0.13 -9.27 -7.31
CA PHE A 92 1.15 -9.93 -7.52
C PHE A 92 1.05 -11.03 -8.60
N GLN A 93 0.06 -11.92 -8.50
CA GLN A 93 -0.14 -12.99 -9.48
C GLN A 93 -0.47 -12.46 -10.88
N ASN A 94 -1.16 -11.31 -10.95
CA ASN A 94 -1.46 -10.59 -12.19
C ASN A 94 -0.28 -9.76 -12.71
N LYS A 95 0.86 -9.77 -12.02
CA LYS A 95 2.10 -9.08 -12.40
C LYS A 95 2.01 -7.56 -12.43
N GLU A 96 1.17 -6.97 -11.58
CA GLU A 96 1.06 -5.52 -11.42
C GLU A 96 2.38 -4.87 -10.99
N TYR A 97 3.28 -5.64 -10.34
CA TYR A 97 4.65 -5.21 -10.02
C TYR A 97 5.45 -4.70 -11.24
N THR A 98 5.13 -5.14 -12.46
CA THR A 98 5.81 -4.66 -13.67
C THR A 98 5.55 -3.16 -13.93
N ILE A 99 4.39 -2.66 -13.49
CA ILE A 99 4.03 -1.24 -13.56
C ILE A 99 4.55 -0.51 -12.31
N ASP A 100 4.24 -1.08 -11.15
CA ASP A 100 4.41 -0.47 -9.84
C ASP A 100 5.89 -0.40 -9.41
N LEU A 101 6.58 -1.55 -9.42
CA LEU A 101 8.00 -1.66 -9.09
C LEU A 101 8.91 -1.37 -10.27
N LYS A 102 8.38 -1.42 -11.51
CA LYS A 102 9.16 -1.30 -12.76
C LYS A 102 10.26 -2.37 -12.87
N GLN A 103 9.93 -3.59 -12.45
CA GLN A 103 10.79 -4.76 -12.49
C GLN A 103 10.11 -5.89 -13.28
N ASP A 104 10.89 -6.68 -14.01
CA ASP A 104 10.38 -7.85 -14.74
C ASP A 104 10.08 -9.04 -13.81
N HIS A 105 10.70 -9.04 -12.63
CA HIS A 105 10.56 -10.06 -11.61
C HIS A 105 10.50 -9.39 -10.24
N ALA A 106 9.57 -9.84 -9.39
CA ALA A 106 9.47 -9.47 -7.99
C ALA A 106 9.00 -10.68 -7.18
N THR A 107 9.20 -10.66 -5.87
CA THR A 107 8.56 -11.63 -4.97
C THR A 107 7.25 -11.08 -4.40
N SER A 108 6.37 -11.95 -3.93
CA SER A 108 5.13 -11.51 -3.25
C SER A 108 5.43 -10.72 -1.97
N PHE A 109 6.53 -11.06 -1.30
CA PHE A 109 7.11 -10.29 -0.19
C PHE A 109 7.43 -8.86 -0.62
N GLU A 110 8.26 -8.70 -1.65
CA GLU A 110 8.72 -7.39 -2.14
C GLU A 110 7.56 -6.53 -2.61
N TYR A 111 6.59 -7.12 -3.31
CA TYR A 111 5.40 -6.41 -3.77
C TYR A 111 4.52 -5.95 -2.60
N ALA A 112 4.32 -6.80 -1.59
CA ALA A 112 3.56 -6.40 -0.39
C ALA A 112 4.25 -5.29 0.41
N SER A 113 5.59 -5.35 0.51
CA SER A 113 6.39 -4.29 1.12
C SER A 113 6.25 -2.97 0.36
N PHE A 114 6.28 -3.03 -0.97
CA PHE A 114 6.05 -1.86 -1.83
C PHE A 114 4.67 -1.25 -1.57
N VAL A 115 3.60 -2.04 -1.53
CA VAL A 115 2.24 -1.53 -1.32
C VAL A 115 2.12 -0.80 0.01
N LEU A 116 2.61 -1.37 1.12
CA LEU A 116 2.56 -0.67 2.40
C LEU A 116 3.44 0.60 2.40
N LEU A 117 4.63 0.55 1.82
CA LEU A 117 5.47 1.74 1.68
C LEU A 117 4.82 2.82 0.81
N HIS A 118 4.04 2.44 -0.20
CA HIS A 118 3.31 3.37 -1.07
C HIS A 118 2.29 4.16 -0.23
N GLU A 119 1.46 3.49 0.56
CA GLU A 119 0.49 4.18 1.44
C GLU A 119 1.18 5.06 2.50
N VAL A 120 2.30 4.59 3.06
CA VAL A 120 3.12 5.42 3.95
C VAL A 120 3.72 6.61 3.21
N GLY A 121 4.08 6.43 1.94
CA GLY A 121 4.55 7.48 1.05
C GLY A 121 3.51 8.58 0.85
N HIS A 122 2.23 8.21 0.65
CA HIS A 122 1.13 9.19 0.61
C HIS A 122 1.08 10.00 1.91
N TYR A 123 1.12 9.32 3.05
CA TYR A 123 1.08 9.99 4.35
C TYR A 123 2.26 10.96 4.55
N VAL A 124 3.49 10.50 4.31
CA VAL A 124 4.70 11.32 4.48
C VAL A 124 4.68 12.53 3.56
N HIS A 125 4.34 12.37 2.29
CA HIS A 125 4.27 13.49 1.35
C HIS A 125 3.16 14.47 1.70
N ALA A 126 2.01 13.99 2.17
CA ALA A 126 0.92 14.85 2.61
C ALA A 126 1.34 15.76 3.78
N LEU A 127 2.10 15.23 4.75
CA LEU A 127 2.63 16.01 5.87
C LEU A 127 3.66 17.08 5.48
N ILE A 128 4.36 16.88 4.36
CA ILE A 128 5.39 17.79 3.85
C ILE A 128 4.79 18.82 2.88
N GLY A 129 3.92 18.36 1.96
CA GLY A 129 3.38 19.14 0.85
C GLY A 129 2.08 19.88 1.15
N GLY A 130 1.38 19.51 2.23
CA GLY A 130 0.19 20.22 2.68
C GLY A 130 0.53 21.58 3.29
N SER A 131 -0.24 22.61 2.95
CA SER A 131 -0.07 23.98 3.44
C SER A 131 -0.71 24.25 4.81
N GLY A 132 -1.35 23.24 5.41
CA GLY A 132 -2.04 23.32 6.70
C GLY A 132 -1.12 23.66 7.88
N LYS A 133 -1.69 24.32 8.89
CA LYS A 133 -0.99 24.68 10.13
C LYS A 133 -0.74 23.48 11.01
N ASP A 134 -1.71 22.57 11.06
CA ASP A 134 -1.61 21.32 11.81
C ASP A 134 -1.61 20.08 10.89
N LYS A 135 -1.42 18.91 11.50
CA LYS A 135 -1.35 17.64 10.79
C LYS A 135 -2.63 17.34 10.00
N LYS A 136 -3.80 17.61 10.58
CA LYS A 136 -5.11 17.35 9.98
C LYS A 136 -5.24 18.18 8.71
N GLU A 137 -5.05 19.50 8.83
CA GLU A 137 -5.15 20.43 7.71
C GLU A 137 -4.18 20.09 6.57
N ARG A 138 -2.96 19.64 6.87
CA ARG A 138 -1.99 19.24 5.83
C ARG A 138 -2.43 18.01 5.05
N LEU A 139 -3.00 17.00 5.72
CA LEU A 139 -3.49 15.82 5.03
C LEU A 139 -4.65 16.19 4.08
N TYR A 140 -5.68 16.89 4.56
CA TYR A 140 -6.81 17.29 3.72
C TYR A 140 -6.37 18.17 2.54
N ASP A 141 -5.55 19.20 2.78
CA ASP A 141 -5.07 20.07 1.69
C ASP A 141 -4.28 19.28 0.62
N TYR A 142 -3.51 18.27 1.01
CA TYR A 142 -2.81 17.41 0.07
C TYR A 142 -3.79 16.55 -0.74
N PHE A 143 -4.78 15.90 -0.10
CA PHE A 143 -5.75 15.07 -0.81
C PHE A 143 -6.67 15.88 -1.72
N ASP A 144 -7.14 17.05 -1.28
CA ASP A 144 -7.97 17.97 -2.07
C ASP A 144 -7.25 18.43 -3.35
N LYS A 145 -5.95 18.75 -3.27
CA LYS A 145 -5.13 19.06 -4.45
C LYS A 145 -4.99 17.87 -5.41
N GLY A 146 -5.09 16.66 -4.87
CA GLY A 146 -5.03 15.41 -5.63
C GLY A 146 -6.32 15.16 -6.39
N GLU A 147 -7.47 15.46 -5.77
CA GLU A 147 -8.82 15.21 -6.28
C GLU A 147 -8.97 15.69 -7.73
N TYR A 148 -8.50 16.90 -8.04
CA TYR A 148 -8.48 17.43 -9.42
C TYR A 148 -7.83 16.48 -10.45
N TYR A 149 -6.72 15.83 -10.10
CA TYR A 149 -6.05 14.88 -11.00
C TYR A 149 -6.77 13.55 -11.09
N TYR A 150 -7.37 13.09 -9.98
CA TYR A 150 -8.15 11.86 -9.95
C TYR A 150 -9.47 12.01 -10.74
N GLU A 151 -10.21 13.11 -10.58
CA GLU A 151 -11.41 13.42 -11.37
C GLU A 151 -11.12 13.41 -12.86
N ARG A 152 -10.05 14.10 -13.29
CA ARG A 152 -9.63 14.11 -14.71
C ARG A 152 -9.22 12.74 -15.22
N PHE A 153 -8.64 11.90 -14.35
CA PHE A 153 -8.32 10.53 -14.71
C PHE A 153 -9.60 9.73 -14.94
N LEU A 154 -10.56 9.81 -13.99
CA LEU A 154 -11.86 9.15 -14.04
C LEU A 154 -12.66 9.55 -15.29
N ASP A 155 -12.69 10.84 -15.65
CA ASP A 155 -13.33 11.34 -16.87
C ASP A 155 -12.77 10.72 -18.16
N SER A 156 -11.51 10.27 -18.13
CA SER A 156 -10.81 9.68 -19.26
C SER A 156 -10.73 8.15 -19.21
N MET A 157 -11.24 7.55 -18.14
CA MET A 157 -11.23 6.13 -17.89
C MET A 157 -12.41 5.48 -18.61
N THR A 158 -12.17 4.33 -19.23
CA THR A 158 -13.20 3.53 -19.89
C THR A 158 -13.66 2.43 -18.93
N ASP A 159 -12.74 1.54 -18.56
CA ASP A 159 -13.02 0.39 -17.69
C ASP A 159 -12.08 0.33 -16.47
N GLY A 160 -10.96 1.06 -16.47
CA GLY A 160 -9.98 1.07 -15.37
C GLY A 160 -9.15 -0.21 -15.23
N THR A 161 -9.42 -1.21 -16.07
CA THR A 161 -8.78 -2.52 -16.01
C THR A 161 -7.59 -2.64 -16.95
N SER A 162 -7.46 -1.75 -17.95
CA SER A 162 -6.40 -1.88 -18.94
C SER A 162 -5.03 -1.45 -18.41
N HIS A 163 -3.98 -2.11 -18.88
CA HIS A 163 -2.60 -1.73 -18.56
C HIS A 163 -2.31 -0.24 -18.84
N LYS A 164 -2.89 0.30 -19.91
CA LYS A 164 -2.73 1.72 -20.28
C LYS A 164 -3.37 2.64 -19.24
N GLU A 165 -4.54 2.30 -18.71
CA GLU A 165 -5.22 3.08 -17.68
C GLU A 165 -4.49 2.99 -16.35
N LYS A 166 -4.08 1.80 -15.92
CA LYS A 166 -3.28 1.63 -14.69
C LYS A 166 -1.98 2.42 -14.75
N LYS A 167 -1.29 2.39 -15.89
CA LYS A 167 -0.08 3.21 -16.11
C LYS A 167 -0.39 4.71 -16.08
N LYS A 168 -1.54 5.16 -16.58
CA LYS A 168 -1.94 6.58 -16.48
C LYS A 168 -2.21 6.96 -15.02
N TYR A 169 -2.95 6.13 -14.28
CA TYR A 169 -3.23 6.33 -12.86
C TYR A 169 -1.94 6.49 -12.05
N ARG A 170 -0.97 5.58 -12.21
CA ARG A 170 0.34 5.66 -11.54
C ARG A 170 1.20 6.88 -11.93
N ASN A 171 0.82 7.63 -12.97
CA ASN A 171 1.48 8.88 -13.35
C ASN A 171 0.80 10.13 -12.76
N ILE A 172 -0.31 9.99 -12.03
CA ILE A 172 -0.86 11.08 -11.21
C ILE A 172 0.23 11.52 -10.23
N PRO A 173 0.44 12.84 -10.01
CA PRO A 173 1.58 13.32 -9.22
C PRO A 173 1.70 12.69 -7.82
N HIS A 174 0.58 12.48 -7.13
CA HIS A 174 0.55 11.92 -5.77
C HIS A 174 0.91 10.43 -5.78
N GLU A 175 0.28 9.66 -6.67
CA GLU A 175 0.64 8.25 -6.93
C GLU A 175 2.13 8.10 -7.24
N LYS A 176 2.65 8.93 -8.15
CA LYS A 176 4.05 8.90 -8.57
C LYS A 176 5.01 9.21 -7.43
N ALA A 177 4.64 10.13 -6.54
CA ALA A 177 5.45 10.47 -5.37
C ALA A 177 5.50 9.30 -4.38
N ALA A 178 4.34 8.71 -4.05
CA ALA A 178 4.22 7.53 -3.20
C ALA A 178 5.00 6.33 -3.77
N ASP A 179 4.85 6.05 -5.05
CA ASP A 179 5.60 5.05 -5.81
C ASP A 179 7.13 5.24 -5.72
N ASN A 180 7.60 6.48 -5.88
CA ASN A 180 9.03 6.78 -5.79
C ASN A 180 9.56 6.53 -4.39
N PHE A 181 8.81 6.94 -3.36
CA PHE A 181 9.13 6.65 -1.98
C PHE A 181 9.20 5.13 -1.74
N ALA A 182 8.20 4.39 -2.19
CA ALA A 182 8.18 2.94 -2.03
C ALA A 182 9.35 2.25 -2.72
N ARG A 183 9.63 2.58 -3.99
CA ARG A 183 10.79 2.03 -4.72
C ARG A 183 12.14 2.37 -4.09
N GLN A 184 12.26 3.54 -3.45
CA GLN A 184 13.50 3.94 -2.78
C GLN A 184 13.80 3.04 -1.56
N TYR A 185 12.78 2.60 -0.83
CA TYR A 185 12.96 1.91 0.45
C TYR A 185 12.67 0.42 0.42
N VAL A 186 11.97 -0.11 -0.60
CA VAL A 186 11.63 -1.55 -0.68
C VAL A 186 12.87 -2.45 -0.62
N ASN A 187 13.97 -2.04 -1.25
CA ASN A 187 15.23 -2.78 -1.23
C ASN A 187 15.82 -2.88 0.19
N LEU A 188 15.66 -1.85 1.03
CA LEU A 188 16.17 -1.89 2.41
C LEU A 188 15.42 -2.91 3.27
N ILE A 189 14.15 -3.16 2.95
CA ILE A 189 13.33 -4.18 3.62
C ILE A 189 13.77 -5.57 3.15
N CYS A 190 13.95 -5.74 1.83
CA CYS A 190 14.35 -7.01 1.24
C CYS A 190 15.77 -7.44 1.66
N LEU A 191 16.70 -6.50 1.81
CA LEU A 191 18.08 -6.78 2.23
C LEU A 191 18.18 -7.26 3.69
N ASN A 192 17.32 -6.74 4.59
CA ASN A 192 17.31 -7.17 6.00
C ASN A 192 16.85 -8.62 6.18
N ASN A 193 16.21 -9.22 5.17
CA ASN A 193 15.74 -10.60 5.20
C ASN A 193 16.70 -11.62 4.56
N ASN A 194 17.75 -11.16 3.88
CA ASN A 194 18.74 -12.03 3.23
C ASN A 194 19.98 -12.33 4.08
N GLY A 195 20.00 -11.94 5.36
CA GLY A 195 20.93 -12.42 6.37
C GLY A 195 22.36 -12.68 5.89
N GLU A 196 23.17 -11.64 5.68
CA GLU A 196 24.60 -11.78 5.95
C GLU A 196 24.78 -11.74 7.48
N TYR A 197 24.83 -12.93 8.09
CA TYR A 197 25.49 -13.21 9.36
C TYR A 197 26.66 -14.16 9.08
#